data_AF-A0A016VWY9-F1
#
_entry.id   AF-A0A016VWY9-F1
#
_cell.length_a   1.000
_cell.length_b   1.000
_cell.length_c   1.000
_cell.angle_alpha   90.00
_cell.angle_beta   90.00
_cell.angle_gamma   90.00
#
_symmetry.space_group_name_H-M   'P 1'
#
loop_
_entity.id
_entity.type
_entity.pdbx_description
1 polymer ?
#
loop_
_entity_poly.entity_id
_entity_poly.type
_entity_poly.pdbx_seq_one_letter_code
_entity_poly.pdbx_strand_id
1 'polypeptide(L)'
;MMYFFQNFVLRAWFLNWRSRITNSTLYLSEAIEAQEETHPLRKLHTKELIRYNFGTSFSNYCEQKAIPHGWLPSIPRTLEMKIAPQAWLRLAVLLGLNVKFVLCLVRNESILIFCRGVGYARVVCRLQPVIELLSSAILVVMTCLHQQQDRSVKWLMYYNFPAFSCLFVLGGLMSLSLDALDSREKFSAVLFNVKLVSLTAFSVCAPTVQTTFLEYLEEQPCHTHVPLRSAMAEYVCVASLLVFSAIQLGDLRGLRIVVPSLAEDQAPSCSTSYSPALLALEPSALPSKNAGTSSSA
;
A
#
# COMPACT_ATOMS: atom_id res chain seq x y z
N MET A 1 -28.58 -9.27 30.80
CA MET A 1 -28.54 -7.79 30.89
C MET A 1 -27.69 -7.32 32.07
N MET A 2 -26.49 -7.91 32.29
CA MET A 2 -25.59 -7.58 33.42
C MET A 2 -24.13 -7.31 32.98
N TYR A 3 -23.76 -7.59 31.73
CA TYR A 3 -22.41 -7.33 31.19
C TYR A 3 -22.20 -5.90 30.64
N PHE A 4 -23.24 -5.07 30.63
CA PHE A 4 -23.16 -3.70 30.10
C PHE A 4 -22.77 -2.66 31.16
N PHE A 5 -23.01 -2.94 32.45
CA PHE A 5 -22.68 -2.02 33.55
C PHE A 5 -21.20 -2.06 33.96
N GLN A 6 -20.52 -3.20 33.79
CA GLN A 6 -19.12 -3.35 34.21
C GLN A 6 -18.14 -2.64 33.27
N ASN A 7 -18.49 -2.49 31.99
CA ASN A 7 -17.72 -1.67 31.03
C ASN A 7 -17.87 -0.16 31.26
N PHE A 8 -18.96 0.29 31.88
CA PHE A 8 -19.18 1.73 32.12
C PHE A 8 -18.34 2.25 33.30
N VAL A 9 -18.20 1.44 34.36
CA VAL A 9 -17.38 1.79 35.53
C VAL A 9 -15.89 1.81 35.18
N LEU A 10 -15.41 0.84 34.39
CA LEU A 10 -14.01 0.84 33.92
C LEU A 10 -13.73 2.04 33.01
N ARG A 11 -14.69 2.42 32.15
CA ARG A 11 -14.56 3.58 31.27
C ARG A 11 -14.58 4.90 32.04
N ALA A 12 -15.45 5.04 33.04
CA ALA A 12 -15.49 6.21 33.91
C ALA A 12 -14.24 6.34 34.78
N TRP A 13 -13.75 5.23 35.35
CA TRP A 13 -12.52 5.20 36.13
C TRP A 13 -11.30 5.50 35.26
N PHE A 14 -11.21 4.92 34.06
CA PHE A 14 -10.12 5.19 33.13
C PHE A 14 -10.14 6.65 32.63
N LEU A 15 -11.32 7.22 32.35
CA LEU A 15 -11.47 8.63 31.98
C LEU A 15 -11.12 9.58 33.14
N ASN A 16 -11.46 9.23 34.38
CA ASN A 16 -11.14 10.01 35.58
C ASN A 16 -9.65 9.92 35.97
N TRP A 17 -9.03 8.74 35.78
CA TRP A 17 -7.59 8.57 35.93
C TRP A 17 -6.84 9.36 34.86
N ARG A 18 -7.29 9.29 33.60
CA ARG A 18 -6.69 10.07 32.51
C ARG A 18 -6.82 11.56 32.76
N SER A 19 -7.97 12.04 33.25
CA SER A 19 -8.14 13.45 33.60
C SER A 19 -7.21 13.87 34.74
N ARG A 20 -6.96 13.04 35.76
CA ARG A 20 -5.98 13.33 36.82
C ARG A 20 -4.54 13.46 36.31
N ILE A 21 -4.15 12.68 35.29
CA ILE A 21 -2.80 12.75 34.71
C ILE A 21 -2.66 13.90 33.70
N THR A 22 -3.74 14.27 33.00
CA THR A 22 -3.72 15.39 32.03
C THR A 22 -4.14 16.74 32.61
N ASN A 23 -4.76 16.80 33.80
CA ASN A 23 -5.18 18.05 34.47
C ASN A 23 -4.05 18.80 35.16
N SER A 24 -2.83 18.26 35.22
CA SER A 24 -1.68 18.98 35.78
C SER A 24 -0.96 19.87 34.77
N THR A 25 -1.48 20.03 33.54
CA THR A 25 -0.91 20.94 32.52
C THR A 25 -1.98 21.73 31.77
N LEU A 26 -3.10 22.03 32.42
CA LEU A 26 -3.90 23.20 32.07
C LEU A 26 -3.58 24.19 33.18
N TYR A 27 -2.73 25.17 32.86
CA TYR A 27 -2.39 26.15 33.87
C TYR A 27 -3.69 26.83 34.29
N LEU A 28 -3.94 26.95 35.59
CA LEU A 28 -5.11 27.65 36.10
C LEU A 28 -5.19 29.08 35.53
N SER A 29 -4.04 29.67 35.19
CA SER A 29 -3.93 30.93 34.44
C SER A 29 -4.50 30.88 33.02
N GLU A 30 -4.29 29.79 32.26
CA GLU A 30 -4.89 29.63 30.92
C GLU A 30 -6.42 29.50 30.99
N ALA A 31 -6.95 28.86 32.03
CA ALA A 31 -8.39 28.76 32.26
C ALA A 31 -9.03 30.11 32.68
N ILE A 32 -8.26 30.95 33.37
CA ILE A 32 -8.68 32.31 33.75
C ILE A 32 -8.57 33.26 32.55
N GLU A 33 -7.49 33.21 31.78
CA GLU A 33 -7.33 33.95 30.52
C GLU A 33 -8.38 33.55 29.48
N ALA A 34 -8.79 32.29 29.45
CA ALA A 34 -9.87 31.80 28.59
C ALA A 34 -11.26 32.39 28.89
N GLN A 35 -11.47 33.06 30.03
CA GLN A 35 -12.72 33.76 30.31
C GLN A 35 -12.82 35.13 29.63
N GLU A 36 -11.71 35.68 29.13
CA GLU A 36 -11.69 36.95 28.43
C GLU A 36 -12.31 36.84 27.03
N GLU A 37 -13.14 37.81 26.64
CA GLU A 37 -14.02 37.67 25.48
C GLU A 37 -13.28 37.51 24.15
N THR A 38 -12.07 38.05 24.08
CA THR A 38 -11.18 38.02 22.92
C THR A 38 -10.24 36.81 22.92
N HIS A 39 -10.24 36.00 24.00
CA HIS A 39 -9.26 34.93 24.16
C HIS A 39 -9.63 33.69 23.33
N PRO A 40 -8.69 33.13 22.53
CA PRO A 40 -8.98 32.01 21.63
C PRO A 40 -9.43 30.73 22.38
N LEU A 41 -9.08 30.60 23.66
CA LEU A 41 -9.49 29.48 24.52
C LEU A 41 -10.95 29.56 24.99
N ARG A 42 -11.62 30.71 24.85
CA ARG A 42 -13.05 30.83 25.19
C ARG A 42 -13.90 29.85 24.38
N LYS A 43 -13.54 29.64 23.10
CA LYS A 43 -14.19 28.68 22.20
C LYS A 43 -14.10 27.21 22.67
N LEU A 44 -13.08 26.87 23.46
CA LEU A 44 -13.02 25.58 24.15
C LEU A 44 -13.98 25.51 25.33
N HIS A 45 -14.06 26.58 26.11
CA HIS A 45 -14.95 26.65 27.26
C HIS A 45 -16.43 26.67 26.88
N THR A 46 -16.80 27.25 25.73
CA THR A 46 -18.16 27.18 25.16
C THR A 46 -18.53 25.82 24.56
N LYS A 47 -17.62 24.82 24.59
CA LYS A 47 -17.80 23.47 24.02
C LYS A 47 -17.99 23.44 22.50
N GLU A 48 -17.60 24.48 21.78
CA GLU A 48 -17.59 24.46 20.30
C GLU A 48 -16.37 23.69 19.76
N LEU A 49 -15.31 23.61 20.55
CA LEU A 49 -14.08 22.87 20.28
C LEU A 49 -13.87 21.78 21.34
N ILE A 50 -13.78 20.52 20.93
CA ILE A 50 -13.40 19.41 21.82
C ILE A 50 -11.90 19.14 21.64
N ARG A 51 -11.15 19.15 22.75
CA ARG A 51 -9.76 18.69 22.77
C ARG A 51 -9.75 17.17 22.68
N TYR A 52 -9.27 16.63 21.56
CA TYR A 52 -9.09 15.18 21.42
C TYR A 52 -7.68 14.78 21.89
N ASN A 53 -7.61 13.88 22.88
CA ASN A 53 -6.36 13.30 23.39
C ASN A 53 -5.82 12.17 22.48
N PHE A 54 -5.66 12.44 21.19
CA PHE A 54 -5.02 11.53 20.25
C PHE A 54 -3.98 12.28 19.42
N GLY A 55 -2.76 11.71 19.35
CA GLY A 55 -1.56 12.40 18.87
C GLY A 55 -0.86 13.16 20.00
N THR A 56 0.47 13.15 20.01
CA THR A 56 1.37 13.71 21.04
C THR A 56 1.38 15.24 21.11
N SER A 57 0.41 15.92 20.51
CA SER A 57 0.34 17.38 20.42
C SER A 57 -0.64 17.94 21.45
N PHE A 58 -0.16 18.87 22.27
CA PHE A 58 -0.94 19.57 23.30
C PHE A 58 -2.02 20.51 22.72
N SER A 59 -2.15 20.69 21.41
CA SER A 59 -3.03 21.72 20.80
C SER A 59 -3.91 21.20 19.66
N ASN A 60 -4.53 20.03 19.84
CA ASN A 60 -5.44 19.46 18.83
C ASN A 60 -6.88 19.95 19.06
N TYR A 61 -7.23 21.04 18.40
CA TYR A 61 -8.61 21.51 18.28
C TYR A 61 -9.19 21.02 16.95
N CYS A 62 -10.48 20.71 16.93
CA CYS A 62 -11.22 20.40 15.72
C CYS A 62 -12.63 20.99 15.84
N GLU A 63 -13.28 21.24 14.70
CA GLU A 63 -14.64 21.76 14.69
C GLU A 63 -15.67 20.65 14.92
N GLN A 64 -16.52 20.83 15.92
CA GLN A 64 -17.60 19.89 16.22
C GLN A 64 -18.78 20.10 15.26
N LYS A 65 -18.70 19.54 14.05
CA LYS A 65 -19.82 19.48 13.09
C LYS A 65 -20.71 18.26 13.37
N ALA A 66 -22.03 18.44 13.27
CA ALA A 66 -22.98 17.33 13.37
C ALA A 66 -22.83 16.40 12.16
N ILE A 67 -22.87 15.08 12.40
CA ILE A 67 -22.75 14.07 11.34
C ILE A 67 -24.12 13.89 10.68
N PRO A 68 -24.29 14.19 9.38
CA PRO A 68 -25.56 13.95 8.70
C PRO A 68 -25.81 12.45 8.49
N HIS A 69 -27.09 12.06 8.44
CA HIS A 69 -27.47 10.67 8.17
C HIS A 69 -26.97 10.21 6.79
N GLY A 70 -26.41 8.99 6.71
CA GLY A 70 -25.94 8.38 5.45
C GLY A 70 -24.47 8.64 5.10
N TRP A 71 -23.71 9.33 5.96
CA TRP A 71 -22.27 9.50 5.78
C TRP A 71 -21.51 8.24 6.21
N LEU A 72 -20.40 7.95 5.52
CA LEU A 72 -19.56 6.77 5.77
C LEU A 72 -18.17 7.18 6.27
N PRO A 73 -17.44 6.29 6.98
CA PRO A 73 -16.12 6.60 7.50
C PRO A 73 -15.08 6.68 6.38
N SER A 74 -14.40 7.82 6.26
CA SER A 74 -13.29 8.01 5.35
C SER A 74 -12.04 7.26 5.82
N ILE A 75 -11.34 6.59 4.90
CA ILE A 75 -10.08 5.90 5.18
C ILE A 75 -8.98 6.90 5.58
N PRO A 76 -8.62 7.91 4.74
CA PRO A 76 -7.56 8.86 5.09
C PRO A 76 -7.83 9.61 6.40
N ARG A 77 -9.07 10.02 6.67
CA ARG A 77 -9.42 10.68 7.94
C ARG A 77 -9.26 9.73 9.14
N THR A 78 -9.59 8.45 8.97
CA THR A 78 -9.42 7.45 10.03
C THR A 78 -7.95 7.16 10.32
N LEU A 79 -7.09 7.17 9.29
CA LEU A 79 -5.65 7.00 9.42
C LEU A 79 -5.00 8.16 10.17
N GLU A 80 -5.46 9.39 9.96
CA GLU A 80 -4.98 10.57 10.70
C GLU A 80 -5.46 10.56 12.16
N MET A 81 -6.71 10.16 12.41
CA MET A 81 -7.27 10.22 13.77
C MET A 81 -6.84 9.07 14.69
N LYS A 82 -6.41 7.93 14.15
CA LYS A 82 -6.14 6.72 14.94
C LYS A 82 -4.71 6.21 14.75
N ILE A 83 -3.96 6.22 15.86
CA ILE A 83 -2.57 5.75 15.94
C ILE A 83 -2.41 4.29 15.50
N ALA A 84 -3.29 3.39 15.93
CA ALA A 84 -3.16 1.96 15.64
C ALA A 84 -3.28 1.64 14.13
N PRO A 85 -4.36 2.05 13.42
CA PRO A 85 -4.44 1.94 11.95
C PRO A 85 -3.25 2.56 11.22
N GLN A 86 -2.76 3.71 11.70
CA GLN A 86 -1.60 4.37 11.11
C GLN A 86 -0.33 3.52 11.24
N ALA A 87 -0.06 2.97 12.42
CA ALA A 87 1.10 2.10 12.66
C ALA A 87 1.02 0.81 11.82
N TRP A 88 -0.16 0.18 11.74
CA TRP A 88 -0.38 -0.99 10.88
C TRP A 88 -0.19 -0.68 9.40
N LEU A 89 -0.68 0.48 8.94
CA LEU A 89 -0.49 0.90 7.56
C LEU A 89 0.98 1.15 7.25
N ARG A 90 1.73 1.82 8.13
CA ARG A 90 3.18 2.04 7.97
C ARG A 90 3.93 0.71 7.86
N LEU A 91 3.62 -0.24 8.74
CA LEU A 91 4.21 -1.58 8.68
C LEU A 91 3.88 -2.30 7.37
N ALA A 92 2.61 -2.26 6.95
CA ALA A 92 2.18 -2.87 5.69
C ALA A 92 2.85 -2.24 4.47
N VAL A 93 3.00 -0.92 4.43
CA VAL A 93 3.67 -0.19 3.36
C VAL A 93 5.17 -0.52 3.34
N LEU A 94 5.85 -0.54 4.49
CA LEU A 94 7.26 -0.89 4.58
C LEU A 94 7.53 -2.34 4.16
N LEU A 95 6.70 -3.29 4.60
CA LEU A 95 6.80 -4.68 4.19
C LEU A 95 6.53 -4.82 2.69
N GLY A 96 5.47 -4.16 2.20
CA GLY A 96 5.11 -4.13 0.79
C GLY A 96 6.20 -3.55 -0.09
N LEU A 97 6.89 -2.50 0.35
CA LEU A 97 8.01 -1.86 -0.35
C LEU A 97 9.16 -2.85 -0.55
N ASN A 98 9.62 -3.49 0.52
CA ASN A 98 10.75 -4.43 0.46
C ASN A 98 10.43 -5.60 -0.47
N VAL A 99 9.22 -6.15 -0.35
CA VAL A 99 8.79 -7.25 -1.20
C VAL A 99 8.66 -6.75 -2.65
N LYS A 100 7.81 -5.78 -2.96
CA LYS A 100 7.58 -5.28 -4.33
C LYS A 100 8.86 -4.88 -5.06
N PHE A 101 9.79 -4.20 -4.38
CA PHE A 101 11.04 -3.76 -4.99
C PHE A 101 11.91 -4.93 -5.45
N VAL A 102 12.15 -5.90 -4.55
CA VAL A 102 12.92 -7.11 -4.88
C VAL A 102 12.27 -7.86 -6.03
N LEU A 103 10.95 -7.96 -6.02
CA LEU A 103 10.20 -8.66 -7.06
C LEU A 103 10.28 -7.96 -8.41
N CYS A 104 10.15 -6.64 -8.43
CA CYS A 104 10.31 -5.85 -9.64
C CYS A 104 11.71 -6.05 -10.24
N LEU A 105 12.76 -6.06 -9.40
CA LEU A 105 14.13 -6.33 -9.86
C LEU A 105 14.27 -7.74 -10.46
N VAL A 106 13.85 -8.78 -9.73
CA VAL A 106 13.96 -10.17 -10.20
C VAL A 106 13.20 -10.38 -11.50
N ARG A 107 11.98 -9.83 -11.58
CA ARG A 107 11.16 -9.90 -12.79
C ARG A 107 11.84 -9.20 -13.97
N ASN A 108 12.34 -7.99 -13.78
CA ASN A 108 12.92 -7.21 -14.87
C ASN A 108 14.23 -7.81 -15.39
N GLU A 109 15.06 -8.38 -14.52
CA GLU A 109 16.26 -9.13 -14.95
C GLU A 109 15.88 -10.36 -15.78
N SER A 110 14.82 -11.09 -15.41
CA SER A 110 14.35 -12.24 -16.19
C SER A 110 13.89 -11.85 -17.60
N ILE A 111 13.19 -10.71 -17.73
CA ILE A 111 12.72 -10.18 -19.02
C ILE A 111 13.91 -9.67 -19.85
N LEU A 112 14.88 -8.99 -19.22
CA LEU A 112 16.08 -8.48 -19.89
C LEU A 112 16.93 -9.60 -20.53
N ILE A 113 17.04 -10.75 -19.86
CA ILE A 113 17.75 -11.92 -20.38
C ILE A 113 17.02 -12.50 -21.59
N PHE A 114 15.70 -12.54 -21.54
CA PHE A 114 14.87 -13.17 -22.58
C PHE A 114 14.66 -12.28 -23.81
N CYS A 115 14.25 -11.02 -23.63
CA CYS A 115 13.98 -10.07 -24.70
C CYS A 115 15.25 -9.38 -25.22
N ARG A 116 16.28 -10.17 -25.53
CA ARG A 116 17.60 -9.68 -25.95
C ARG A 116 17.50 -9.01 -27.33
N GLY A 117 17.41 -7.68 -27.35
CA GLY A 117 17.45 -6.88 -28.59
C GLY A 117 16.44 -5.74 -28.68
N VAL A 118 15.40 -5.71 -27.85
CA VAL A 118 14.41 -4.62 -27.86
C VAL A 118 14.89 -3.47 -26.97
N GLY A 119 15.36 -2.38 -27.58
CA GLY A 119 15.86 -1.21 -26.85
C GLY A 119 14.83 -0.62 -25.86
N TYR A 120 13.55 -0.59 -26.25
CA TYR A 120 12.45 -0.15 -25.39
C TYR A 120 12.32 -0.98 -24.11
N ALA A 121 12.32 -2.31 -24.22
CA ALA A 121 12.20 -3.20 -23.07
C ALA A 121 13.34 -2.97 -22.06
N ARG A 122 14.56 -2.68 -22.54
CA ARG A 122 15.70 -2.37 -21.67
C ARG A 122 15.48 -1.10 -20.86
N VAL A 123 14.98 -0.04 -21.49
CA VAL A 123 14.70 1.23 -20.80
C VAL A 123 13.61 1.04 -19.75
N VAL A 124 12.49 0.39 -20.12
CA VAL A 124 11.38 0.13 -19.20
C VAL A 124 11.81 -0.73 -18.01
N CYS A 125 12.54 -1.82 -18.26
CA CYS A 125 13.04 -2.71 -17.20
C CYS A 125 13.98 -2.00 -16.22
N ARG A 126 14.76 -1.00 -16.67
CA ARG A 126 15.65 -0.20 -15.81
C ARG A 126 14.91 0.90 -15.06
N LEU A 127 13.90 1.51 -15.69
CA LEU A 127 13.17 2.65 -15.13
C LEU A 127 12.08 2.23 -14.14
N GLN A 128 11.40 1.11 -14.38
CA GLN A 128 10.33 0.62 -13.51
C GLN A 128 10.73 0.44 -12.03
N PRO A 129 11.87 -0.19 -11.65
CA PRO A 129 12.22 -0.36 -10.24
C PRO A 129 12.50 0.98 -9.57
N VAL A 130 13.00 1.98 -10.32
CA VAL A 130 13.21 3.35 -9.82
C VAL A 130 11.87 4.03 -9.54
N ILE A 131 10.90 3.87 -10.45
CA ILE A 131 9.55 4.43 -10.27
C ILE A 131 8.83 3.76 -9.11
N GLU A 132 8.93 2.43 -8.96
CA GLU A 132 8.33 1.70 -7.83
C GLU A 132 8.99 2.06 -6.50
N LEU A 133 10.32 2.26 -6.48
CA LEU A 133 11.02 2.75 -5.30
C LEU A 133 10.56 4.17 -4.93
N LEU A 134 10.45 5.07 -5.91
CA LEU A 134 10.02 6.44 -5.69
C LEU A 134 8.56 6.52 -5.25
N SER A 135 7.65 5.76 -5.88
CA SER A 135 6.23 5.69 -5.49
C SER A 135 6.10 5.18 -4.06
N SER A 136 6.86 4.15 -3.69
CA SER A 136 6.84 3.57 -2.35
C SER A 136 7.45 4.53 -1.31
N ALA A 137 8.51 5.25 -1.66
CA ALA A 137 9.09 6.28 -0.79
C ALA A 137 8.09 7.41 -0.49
N ILE A 138 7.38 7.91 -1.51
CA ILE A 138 6.34 8.93 -1.32
C ILE A 138 5.19 8.37 -0.47
N LEU A 139 4.80 7.10 -0.68
CA LEU A 139 3.77 6.46 0.13
C LEU A 139 4.19 6.36 1.61
N VAL A 140 5.45 6.01 1.89
CA VAL A 140 6.00 6.02 3.26
C VAL A 140 5.93 7.43 3.84
N VAL A 141 6.38 8.45 3.12
CA VAL A 141 6.29 9.86 3.56
C VAL A 141 4.84 10.24 3.87
N MET A 142 3.89 9.88 3.00
CA MET A 142 2.46 10.13 3.21
C MET A 142 1.93 9.46 4.48
N THR A 143 2.39 8.25 4.81
CA THR A 143 1.97 7.57 6.05
C THR A 143 2.67 8.09 7.30
N CYS A 144 3.86 8.68 7.16
CA CYS A 144 4.69 9.16 8.26
C CYS A 144 4.36 10.60 8.67
N LEU A 145 4.06 11.46 7.72
CA LEU A 145 3.69 12.85 7.99
C LEU A 145 2.40 12.93 8.81
N HIS A 146 2.37 13.82 9.78
CA HIS A 146 1.18 14.10 10.56
C HIS A 146 0.91 15.60 10.59
N GLN A 147 -0.28 16.00 10.15
CA GLN A 147 -0.63 17.40 9.90
C GLN A 147 -0.36 18.33 11.09
N GLN A 148 -0.62 17.84 12.31
CA GLN A 148 -0.48 18.60 13.55
C GLN A 148 0.99 18.72 13.99
N GLN A 149 1.77 17.67 13.81
CA GLN A 149 3.16 17.60 14.26
C GLN A 149 4.12 18.30 13.28
N ASP A 150 3.83 18.21 11.99
CA ASP A 150 4.74 18.58 10.92
C ASP A 150 4.31 19.87 10.20
N ARG A 151 3.94 20.90 10.98
CA ARG A 151 3.41 22.16 10.45
C ARG A 151 4.35 22.86 9.47
N SER A 152 5.67 22.76 9.67
CA SER A 152 6.70 23.35 8.81
C SER A 152 6.74 22.73 7.40
N VAL A 153 6.26 21.50 7.25
CA VAL A 153 6.24 20.76 5.97
C VAL A 153 4.82 20.48 5.49
N LYS A 154 3.83 21.26 5.93
CA LYS A 154 2.41 21.10 5.50
C LYS A 154 2.27 21.11 3.98
N TRP A 155 3.07 21.91 3.27
CA TRP A 155 3.08 21.97 1.80
C TRP A 155 3.34 20.60 1.15
N LEU A 156 4.15 19.76 1.79
CA LEU A 156 4.48 18.42 1.28
C LEU A 156 3.24 17.51 1.25
N MET A 157 2.32 17.65 2.21
CA MET A 157 1.06 16.89 2.23
C MET A 157 0.17 17.20 1.02
N TYR A 158 0.20 18.43 0.48
CA TYR A 158 -0.58 18.80 -0.71
C TYR A 158 -0.09 18.08 -1.97
N TYR A 159 1.21 17.88 -2.09
CA TYR A 159 1.83 17.32 -3.31
C TYR A 159 2.07 15.81 -3.26
N ASN A 160 2.15 15.20 -2.07
CA ASN A 160 2.47 13.79 -1.92
C ASN A 160 1.48 12.86 -2.62
N PHE A 161 0.17 13.05 -2.42
CA PHE A 161 -0.82 12.14 -3.00
C PHE A 161 -0.91 12.24 -4.53
N PRO A 162 -0.91 13.44 -5.15
CA PRO A 162 -0.80 13.56 -6.61
C PRO A 162 0.49 12.95 -7.17
N ALA A 163 1.63 13.20 -6.52
CA ALA A 163 2.91 12.63 -6.95
C ALA A 163 2.89 11.09 -6.86
N PHE A 164 2.38 10.53 -5.77
CA PHE A 164 2.16 9.09 -5.61
C PHE A 164 1.24 8.54 -6.70
N SER A 165 0.10 9.19 -6.95
CA SER A 165 -0.88 8.75 -7.95
C SER A 165 -0.26 8.70 -9.35
N CYS A 166 0.46 9.76 -9.76
CA CYS A 166 1.16 9.80 -11.04
C CYS A 166 2.20 8.69 -11.18
N LEU A 167 3.03 8.47 -10.15
CA LEU A 167 4.06 7.43 -10.18
C LEU A 167 3.45 6.02 -10.17
N PHE A 168 2.39 5.80 -9.40
CA PHE A 168 1.67 4.53 -9.38
C PHE A 168 1.05 4.20 -10.74
N VAL A 169 0.41 5.19 -11.39
CA VAL A 169 -0.13 5.02 -12.74
C VAL A 169 0.97 4.73 -13.75
N LEU A 170 2.06 5.50 -13.72
CA LEU A 170 3.20 5.30 -14.61
C LEU A 170 3.86 3.93 -14.43
N GLY A 171 4.10 3.51 -13.18
CA GLY A 171 4.62 2.18 -12.85
C GLY A 171 3.67 1.07 -13.29
N GLY A 172 2.37 1.28 -13.12
CA GLY A 172 1.34 0.35 -13.58
C GLY A 172 1.28 0.19 -15.10
N LEU A 173 1.39 1.29 -15.85
CA LEU A 173 1.48 1.27 -17.31
C LEU A 173 2.76 0.56 -17.79
N MET A 174 3.89 0.78 -17.13
CA MET A 174 5.13 0.05 -17.42
C MET A 174 4.96 -1.44 -17.16
N SER A 175 4.36 -1.83 -16.03
CA SER A 175 4.07 -3.23 -15.72
C SER A 175 3.17 -3.87 -16.78
N LEU A 176 2.12 -3.18 -17.24
CA LEU A 176 1.24 -3.67 -18.31
C LEU A 176 1.98 -3.80 -19.64
N SER A 177 2.86 -2.85 -19.96
CA SER A 177 3.68 -2.91 -21.18
C SER A 177 4.64 -4.11 -21.16
N LEU A 178 5.22 -4.43 -20.01
CA LEU A 178 6.06 -5.62 -19.85
C LEU A 178 5.25 -6.92 -19.88
N ASP A 179 4.05 -6.95 -19.28
CA ASP A 179 3.13 -8.10 -19.39
C ASP A 179 2.78 -8.41 -20.86
N ALA A 180 2.66 -7.38 -21.71
CA ALA A 180 2.38 -7.55 -23.14
C ALA A 180 3.60 -8.04 -23.95
N LEU A 181 4.82 -7.79 -23.47
CA LEU A 181 6.07 -8.22 -24.11
C LEU A 181 6.53 -9.60 -23.64
N ASP A 182 6.14 -10.01 -22.43
CA ASP A 182 6.51 -11.29 -21.86
C ASP A 182 5.72 -12.43 -22.50
N SER A 183 6.32 -13.08 -23.50
CA SER A 183 5.71 -14.22 -24.22
C SER A 183 5.85 -15.55 -23.47
N ARG A 184 6.44 -15.56 -22.27
CA ARG A 184 6.91 -16.80 -21.61
C ARG A 184 5.83 -17.48 -20.78
N GLU A 185 4.98 -16.71 -20.11
CA GLU A 185 3.80 -17.24 -19.45
C GLU A 185 2.62 -17.27 -20.41
N LYS A 186 1.74 -18.28 -20.29
CA LYS A 186 0.46 -18.26 -21.01
C LYS A 186 -0.22 -16.95 -20.66
N PHE A 187 -0.18 -15.97 -21.58
CA PHE A 187 -0.71 -14.63 -21.36
C PHE A 187 -2.11 -14.75 -20.75
N SER A 188 -2.20 -14.50 -19.45
CA SER A 188 -3.47 -14.60 -18.76
C SER A 188 -4.19 -13.30 -19.03
N ALA A 189 -4.95 -13.29 -20.14
CA ALA A 189 -5.79 -12.16 -20.52
C ALA A 189 -6.67 -11.70 -19.35
N VAL A 190 -7.06 -12.61 -18.46
CA VAL A 190 -7.77 -12.30 -17.22
C VAL A 190 -6.94 -11.40 -16.30
N LEU A 191 -5.71 -11.79 -15.95
CA LEU A 191 -4.86 -10.98 -15.05
C LEU A 191 -4.53 -9.61 -15.66
N PHE A 192 -4.22 -9.58 -16.96
CA PHE A 192 -3.99 -8.33 -17.68
C PHE A 192 -5.20 -7.39 -17.62
N ASN A 193 -6.41 -7.91 -17.88
CA ASN A 193 -7.65 -7.13 -17.81
C ASN A 193 -7.95 -6.65 -16.38
N VAL A 194 -7.72 -7.48 -15.36
CA VAL A 194 -7.92 -7.06 -13.97
C VAL A 194 -6.93 -5.95 -13.58
N LYS A 195 -5.65 -6.06 -13.97
CA LYS A 195 -4.65 -5.00 -13.78
C LYS A 195 -5.11 -3.71 -14.47
N LEU A 196 -5.52 -3.78 -15.73
CA LEU A 196 -6.00 -2.61 -16.49
C LEU A 196 -7.21 -1.96 -15.83
N VAL A 197 -8.22 -2.74 -15.45
CA VAL A 197 -9.44 -2.24 -14.77
C VAL A 197 -9.11 -1.62 -13.41
N SER A 198 -8.19 -2.23 -12.64
CA SER A 198 -7.77 -1.65 -11.37
C SER A 198 -7.03 -0.31 -11.56
N LEU A 199 -6.15 -0.21 -12.56
CA LEU A 199 -5.40 1.00 -12.85
C LEU A 199 -6.31 2.15 -13.33
N THR A 200 -7.30 1.84 -14.16
CA THR A 200 -8.29 2.82 -14.63
C THR A 200 -9.21 3.26 -13.50
N ALA A 201 -9.71 2.33 -12.68
CA ALA A 201 -10.54 2.65 -11.52
C ALA A 201 -9.79 3.55 -10.52
N PHE A 202 -8.51 3.26 -10.24
CA PHE A 202 -7.66 4.11 -9.41
C PHE A 202 -7.52 5.51 -10.01
N SER A 203 -7.18 5.60 -11.30
CA SER A 203 -6.96 6.88 -12.01
C SER A 203 -8.21 7.77 -12.02
N VAL A 204 -9.40 7.18 -12.17
CA VAL A 204 -10.68 7.90 -12.15
C VAL A 204 -11.05 8.37 -10.74
N CYS A 205 -10.77 7.56 -9.71
CA CYS A 205 -11.14 7.90 -8.33
C CYS A 205 -10.13 8.84 -7.65
N ALA A 206 -8.85 8.78 -8.00
CA ALA A 206 -7.78 9.52 -7.34
C ALA A 206 -8.01 11.03 -7.25
N PRO A 207 -8.47 11.75 -8.30
CA PRO A 207 -8.76 13.18 -8.20
C PRO A 207 -9.82 13.51 -7.15
N THR A 208 -10.86 12.67 -7.03
CA THR A 208 -11.94 12.87 -6.04
C THR A 208 -11.41 12.67 -4.62
N VAL A 209 -10.56 11.65 -4.42
CA VAL A 209 -9.90 11.40 -3.12
C VAL A 209 -8.97 12.55 -2.74
N GLN A 210 -8.25 13.12 -3.72
CA GLN A 210 -7.38 14.26 -3.48
C GLN A 210 -8.20 15.48 -3.04
N THR A 211 -9.27 15.83 -3.74
CA THR A 211 -10.08 17.01 -3.39
C THR A 211 -10.70 16.86 -2.00
N THR A 212 -11.23 15.68 -1.66
CA THR A 212 -11.85 15.44 -0.34
C THR A 212 -10.83 15.43 0.80
N PHE A 213 -9.59 15.03 0.50
CA PHE A 213 -8.48 15.11 1.44
C PHE A 213 -8.00 16.56 1.64
N LEU A 214 -7.90 17.36 0.58
CA LEU A 214 -7.55 18.77 0.69
C LEU A 214 -8.58 19.57 1.50
N GLU A 215 -9.88 19.37 1.23
CA GLU A 215 -10.96 19.94 2.03
C GLU A 215 -10.84 19.56 3.51
N TYR A 216 -10.44 18.31 3.80
CA TYR A 216 -10.21 17.87 5.17
C TYR A 216 -9.01 18.59 5.82
N LEU A 217 -7.92 18.80 5.09
CA LEU A 217 -6.74 19.52 5.60
C LEU A 217 -7.04 20.99 5.91
N GLU A 218 -8.04 21.58 5.24
CA GLU A 218 -8.49 22.96 5.45
C GLU A 218 -9.50 23.06 6.60
N GLU A 219 -10.52 22.21 6.64
CA GLU A 219 -11.61 22.30 7.63
C GLU A 219 -11.29 21.65 8.99
N GLN A 220 -10.44 20.63 9.05
CA GLN A 220 -10.11 19.88 10.27
C GLN A 220 -11.33 19.48 11.16
N PRO A 221 -12.36 18.78 10.62
CA PRO A 221 -13.54 18.39 11.39
C PRO A 221 -13.22 17.31 12.45
N CYS A 222 -13.97 17.31 13.56
CA CYS A 222 -13.84 16.32 14.63
C CYS A 222 -14.38 14.91 14.31
N HIS A 223 -14.77 14.62 13.07
CA HIS A 223 -15.30 13.31 12.68
C HIS A 223 -14.62 12.76 11.42
N THR A 224 -14.55 11.44 11.32
CA THR A 224 -13.97 10.76 10.14
C THR A 224 -14.96 10.59 9.00
N HIS A 225 -16.22 10.98 9.16
CA HIS A 225 -17.28 10.71 8.18
C HIS A 225 -17.22 11.67 6.97
N VAL A 226 -17.55 11.15 5.79
CA VAL A 226 -17.66 11.87 4.50
C VAL A 226 -18.95 11.49 3.77
N PRO A 227 -19.42 12.31 2.81
CA PRO A 227 -20.53 11.94 1.94
C PRO A 227 -20.32 10.59 1.25
N LEU A 228 -21.41 9.84 1.06
CA LEU A 228 -21.39 8.47 0.50
C LEU A 228 -20.59 8.37 -0.80
N ARG A 229 -20.78 9.30 -1.73
CA ARG A 229 -20.09 9.32 -3.04
C ARG A 229 -18.57 9.40 -2.88
N SER A 230 -18.09 10.26 -1.99
CA SER A 230 -16.68 10.44 -1.69
C SER A 230 -16.10 9.21 -0.99
N ALA A 231 -16.82 8.64 -0.02
CA ALA A 231 -16.42 7.41 0.64
C ALA A 231 -16.25 6.25 -0.36
N MET A 232 -17.20 6.08 -1.27
CA MET A 232 -17.13 5.04 -2.29
C MET A 232 -15.94 5.23 -3.23
N ALA A 233 -15.63 6.47 -3.63
CA ALA A 233 -14.44 6.76 -4.43
C ALA A 233 -13.14 6.42 -3.67
N GLU A 234 -13.06 6.75 -2.38
CA GLU A 234 -11.93 6.37 -1.52
C GLU A 234 -11.77 4.85 -1.42
N TYR A 235 -12.87 4.13 -1.19
CA TYR A 235 -12.85 2.67 -1.08
C TYR A 235 -12.44 2.00 -2.40
N VAL A 236 -12.97 2.46 -3.54
CA VAL A 236 -12.60 1.95 -4.86
C VAL A 236 -11.13 2.25 -5.17
N CYS A 237 -10.64 3.44 -4.80
CA CYS A 237 -9.24 3.83 -4.95
C CYS A 237 -8.29 2.92 -4.14
N VAL A 238 -8.61 2.67 -2.87
CA VAL A 238 -7.80 1.76 -2.04
C VAL A 238 -7.92 0.30 -2.51
N ALA A 239 -9.13 -0.16 -2.84
CA ALA A 239 -9.35 -1.52 -3.30
C ALA A 239 -8.61 -1.81 -4.61
N SER A 240 -8.64 -0.88 -5.57
CA SER A 240 -7.89 -1.01 -6.84
C SER A 240 -6.39 -1.08 -6.61
N LEU A 241 -5.84 -0.24 -5.73
CA LEU A 241 -4.43 -0.30 -5.34
C LEU A 241 -4.05 -1.65 -4.72
N LEU A 242 -4.90 -2.18 -3.82
CA LEU A 242 -4.66 -3.48 -3.17
C LEU A 242 -4.76 -4.63 -4.16
N VAL A 243 -5.77 -4.64 -5.03
CA VAL A 243 -5.95 -5.68 -6.06
C VAL A 243 -4.77 -5.66 -7.04
N PHE A 244 -4.37 -4.49 -7.54
CA PHE A 244 -3.22 -4.35 -8.42
C PHE A 244 -1.94 -4.88 -7.77
N SER A 245 -1.70 -4.49 -6.52
CA SER A 245 -0.54 -4.93 -5.74
C SER A 245 -0.56 -6.43 -5.45
N ALA A 246 -1.73 -7.00 -5.15
CA ALA A 246 -1.90 -8.43 -4.91
C ALA A 246 -1.66 -9.26 -6.17
N ILE A 247 -2.05 -8.75 -7.34
CA ILE A 247 -1.76 -9.43 -8.61
C ILE A 247 -0.26 -9.40 -8.91
N GLN A 248 0.42 -8.27 -8.70
CA GLN A 248 1.89 -8.20 -8.82
C GLN A 248 2.59 -9.21 -7.89
N LEU A 249 2.06 -9.44 -6.69
CA LEU A 249 2.53 -10.48 -5.77
C LEU A 249 2.15 -11.90 -6.22
N GLY A 250 1.02 -12.05 -6.92
CA GLY A 250 0.54 -13.31 -7.47
C GLY A 250 1.41 -13.85 -8.61
N ASP A 251 1.92 -12.94 -9.45
CA ASP A 251 2.85 -13.24 -10.56
C ASP A 251 4.12 -13.98 -10.09
N LEU A 252 4.40 -13.97 -8.79
CA LEU A 252 5.55 -14.65 -8.18
C LEU A 252 5.39 -16.15 -8.01
N ARG A 253 4.14 -16.65 -7.99
CA ARG A 253 3.90 -18.08 -7.72
C ARG A 253 4.53 -18.98 -8.78
N GLY A 254 4.83 -18.45 -9.97
CA GLY A 254 5.54 -19.15 -11.04
C GLY A 254 7.07 -19.04 -10.98
N LEU A 255 7.62 -18.18 -10.12
CA LEU A 255 9.05 -17.84 -10.14
C LEU A 255 9.88 -18.92 -9.44
N ARG A 256 10.50 -19.80 -10.24
CA ARG A 256 11.46 -20.81 -9.74
C ARG A 256 12.84 -20.17 -9.62
N ILE A 257 13.23 -19.85 -8.38
CA ILE A 257 14.59 -19.41 -8.08
C ILE A 257 15.50 -20.64 -8.12
N VAL A 258 16.24 -20.79 -9.21
CA VAL A 258 17.33 -21.77 -9.28
C VAL A 258 18.56 -21.11 -8.70
N VAL A 259 18.92 -21.46 -7.46
CA VAL A 259 20.18 -21.03 -6.86
C VAL A 259 21.30 -21.84 -7.54
N PRO A 260 22.19 -21.22 -8.33
CA PRO A 260 23.34 -21.94 -8.85
C PRO A 260 24.18 -22.37 -7.65
N SER A 261 24.32 -23.68 -7.42
CA SER A 261 25.33 -24.17 -6.48
C SER A 261 26.68 -23.73 -7.03
N LEU A 262 27.42 -22.90 -6.29
CA LEU A 262 28.84 -22.75 -6.56
C LEU A 262 29.48 -24.14 -6.50
N ALA A 263 30.43 -24.42 -7.39
CA ALA A 263 31.10 -25.72 -7.45
C ALA A 263 31.75 -26.12 -6.10
N GLU A 264 32.03 -25.14 -5.23
CA GLU A 264 32.58 -25.30 -3.88
C GLU A 264 31.53 -25.70 -2.82
N ASP A 265 30.23 -25.46 -3.06
CA ASP A 265 29.13 -25.84 -2.16
C ASP A 265 28.53 -27.23 -2.48
N GLN A 266 29.03 -27.89 -3.52
CA GLN A 266 28.72 -29.29 -3.74
C GLN A 266 29.47 -30.11 -2.69
N ALA A 267 28.73 -30.62 -1.69
CA ALA A 267 29.25 -31.63 -0.79
C ALA A 267 29.98 -32.71 -1.63
N PRO A 268 31.22 -33.08 -1.28
CA PRO A 268 32.04 -34.01 -2.06
C PRO A 268 31.43 -35.41 -2.23
N SER A 269 30.25 -35.66 -1.65
CA SER A 269 29.48 -36.88 -1.79
C SER A 269 28.58 -36.95 -3.04
N CYS A 270 28.48 -35.90 -3.86
CA CYS A 270 27.62 -35.89 -5.07
C CYS A 270 28.38 -35.81 -6.41
N SER A 271 29.67 -36.13 -6.45
CA SER A 271 30.39 -36.32 -7.71
C SER A 271 30.18 -37.74 -8.24
N THR A 272 29.33 -37.91 -9.27
CA THR A 272 29.58 -38.67 -10.52
C THR A 272 28.33 -39.07 -11.32
N SER A 273 27.10 -38.65 -10.97
CA SER A 273 25.91 -39.04 -11.78
C SER A 273 24.82 -37.98 -11.88
N TYR A 274 25.20 -36.75 -12.21
CA TYR A 274 24.22 -35.79 -12.74
C TYR A 274 24.66 -35.31 -14.12
N SER A 275 24.27 -36.09 -15.14
CA SER A 275 24.42 -35.70 -16.54
C SER A 275 23.11 -35.03 -16.99
N PRO A 276 23.09 -33.72 -17.32
CA PRO A 276 21.90 -33.02 -17.78
C PRO A 276 21.39 -33.51 -19.15
N ALA A 277 22.05 -34.50 -19.76
CA ALA A 277 21.63 -35.15 -21.00
C ALA A 277 20.26 -35.86 -20.92
N LEU A 278 19.73 -36.11 -19.71
CA LEU A 278 18.46 -36.84 -19.55
C LEU A 278 17.19 -35.96 -19.67
N LEU A 279 17.32 -34.64 -19.75
CA LEU A 279 16.21 -33.72 -20.05
C LEU A 279 16.06 -33.40 -21.54
N ALA A 280 16.94 -33.94 -22.39
CA ALA A 280 16.90 -33.80 -23.85
C ALA A 280 16.41 -35.07 -24.57
N LEU A 281 15.65 -35.95 -23.89
CA LEU A 281 14.98 -37.07 -24.55
C LEU A 281 13.71 -36.60 -25.25
N GLU A 282 13.96 -36.11 -26.46
CA GLU A 282 13.06 -36.06 -27.61
C GLU A 282 12.32 -37.41 -27.77
N PRO A 283 10.99 -37.41 -27.96
CA PRO A 283 10.23 -38.60 -28.32
C PRO A 283 10.31 -38.83 -29.82
N SER A 284 11.39 -39.43 -30.31
CA SER A 284 11.53 -39.76 -31.72
C SER A 284 12.28 -41.08 -31.95
N ALA A 285 11.60 -41.97 -32.69
CA ALA A 285 12.10 -43.15 -33.38
C ALA A 285 12.44 -44.41 -32.54
N LEU A 286 11.40 -45.24 -32.33
CA LEU A 286 11.55 -46.69 -32.28
C LEU A 286 11.92 -47.20 -33.70
N PRO A 287 13.09 -47.82 -33.92
CA PRO A 287 13.36 -48.55 -35.15
C PRO A 287 12.71 -49.93 -35.05
N SER A 288 11.63 -50.13 -35.82
CA SER A 288 11.07 -51.46 -36.06
C SER A 288 12.09 -52.30 -36.81
N LYS A 289 12.47 -53.40 -36.17
CA LYS A 289 13.53 -54.32 -36.55
C LYS A 289 13.07 -55.17 -37.73
N ASN A 290 13.67 -54.96 -38.90
CA ASN A 290 13.63 -55.90 -40.01
C ASN A 290 14.25 -57.24 -39.58
N ALA A 291 13.42 -58.28 -39.52
CA ALA A 291 13.86 -59.66 -39.45
C ALA A 291 13.77 -60.26 -40.86
N GLY A 292 14.90 -60.34 -41.54
CA GLY A 292 15.10 -61.21 -42.69
C GLY A 292 15.91 -62.42 -42.24
N THR A 293 15.35 -63.61 -42.35
CA THR A 293 16.13 -64.85 -42.53
C THR A 293 15.41 -65.77 -43.49
N SER A 294 16.20 -66.20 -44.46
CA SER A 294 15.99 -67.00 -45.64
C SER A 294 15.67 -68.49 -45.40
N SER A 295 14.91 -69.03 -46.35
CA SER A 295 15.02 -70.35 -47.01
C SER A 295 14.95 -71.64 -46.19
N SER A 296 13.99 -72.52 -46.55
CA SER A 296 14.28 -73.85 -47.12
C SER A 296 13.00 -74.58 -47.54
N ALA A 297 13.07 -75.21 -48.73
CA ALA A 297 12.16 -76.18 -49.37
C ALA A 297 10.91 -75.64 -50.09
#